data_AF-A0A7X8FSS4-F1
#
_entry.id   AF-A0A7X8FSS4-F1
#
_cell.length_a   1.000
_cell.length_b   1.000
_cell.length_c   1.000
_cell.angle_alpha   90.00
_cell.angle_beta   90.00
_cell.angle_gamma   90.00
#
_symmetry.space_group_name_H-M   'P 1'
#
loop_
_entity.id
_entity.type
_entity.pdbx_description
1 polymer ?
#
loop_
_entity_poly.entity_id
_entity_poly.type
_entity_poly.pdbx_seq_one_letter_code
_entity_poly.pdbx_strand_id
1 'polypeptide(L)'
;MRLELGNIEVKDIVFGDELKLDGGTLTVNKQELIDLVLEDDHLVSCDIDIAKPGESTRITPVKDVVEPRVKVDGPGGVFPGFL
;
A
#
# COMPACT_ATOMS: atom_id res chain seq x y z
N MET A 1 29.91 -7.12 13.62
CA MET A 1 29.02 -7.11 12.46
C MET A 1 28.91 -5.66 12.00
N ARG A 2 29.29 -5.34 10.77
CA ARG A 2 29.30 -3.95 10.24
C ARG A 2 28.08 -3.82 9.32
N LEU A 3 27.20 -2.86 9.63
CA LEU A 3 26.06 -2.51 8.78
C LEU A 3 26.49 -1.40 7.83
N GLU A 4 26.18 -1.55 6.55
CA GLU A 4 26.42 -0.56 5.51
C GLU A 4 25.07 -0.15 4.91
N LEU A 5 24.86 1.17 4.80
CA LEU A 5 23.66 1.75 4.21
C LEU A 5 23.96 2.11 2.76
N GLY A 6 23.34 1.38 1.83
CA GLY A 6 23.31 1.72 0.42
C GLY A 6 22.10 2.60 0.14
N ASN A 7 22.34 3.84 -0.30
CA ASN A 7 21.30 4.73 -0.76
C ASN A 7 21.38 4.86 -2.28
N ILE A 8 20.23 4.85 -2.94
CA ILE A 8 20.14 5.09 -4.38
C ILE A 8 19.13 6.22 -4.61
N GLU A 9 19.52 7.20 -5.43
CA GLU A 9 18.66 8.32 -5.79
C GLU A 9 17.70 7.89 -6.91
N VAL A 10 16.39 7.94 -6.63
CA VAL A 10 15.32 7.72 -7.60
C VAL A 10 14.69 9.06 -7.94
N LYS A 11 14.72 9.42 -9.22
CA LYS A 11 14.21 10.68 -9.76
C LYS A 11 12.82 10.55 -10.36
N ASP A 12 12.50 9.36 -10.88
CA ASP A 12 11.18 9.06 -11.41
C ASP A 12 10.81 7.59 -11.19
N ILE A 13 9.50 7.33 -11.19
CA ILE A 13 8.93 5.98 -11.10
C ILE A 13 7.93 5.80 -12.24
N VAL A 14 8.00 4.67 -12.93
CA VAL A 14 7.10 4.30 -14.03
C VAL A 14 6.69 2.83 -13.93
N PHE A 15 5.53 2.50 -14.49
CA PHE A 15 5.17 1.10 -14.72
C PHE A 15 5.87 0.55 -15.97
N GLY A 16 6.24 -0.72 -15.93
CA GLY A 16 6.76 -1.47 -17.08
C GLY A 16 6.71 -2.98 -16.83
N ASP A 17 7.26 -3.76 -17.74
CA ASP A 17 7.16 -5.22 -17.68
C ASP A 17 8.15 -5.86 -16.72
N GLU A 18 9.27 -5.20 -16.41
CA GLU A 18 10.35 -5.73 -15.57
C GLU A 18 10.81 -4.72 -14.52
N LEU A 19 11.18 -5.21 -13.34
CA LEU A 19 11.80 -4.41 -12.30
C LEU A 19 13.21 -3.97 -12.74
N LYS A 20 13.40 -2.67 -12.95
CA LYS A 20 14.68 -2.11 -13.40
C LYS A 20 14.92 -0.73 -12.82
N LEU A 21 16.16 -0.45 -12.43
CA LEU A 21 16.63 0.90 -12.14
C LEU A 21 17.65 1.32 -13.18
N ASP A 22 17.36 2.38 -13.94
CA ASP A 22 18.23 2.87 -15.00
C ASP A 22 18.18 4.39 -15.08
N GLY A 23 19.35 5.04 -15.12
CA GLY A 23 19.45 6.50 -15.22
C GLY A 23 18.71 7.29 -14.12
N GLY A 24 18.41 6.66 -12.97
CA GLY A 24 17.60 7.25 -11.89
C GLY A 24 16.09 7.07 -12.05
N THR A 25 15.61 6.33 -13.06
CA THR A 25 14.20 5.96 -13.21
C THR A 25 13.99 4.53 -12.74
N LEU A 26 13.09 4.34 -11.78
CA LEU A 26 12.67 3.05 -11.29
C LEU A 26 11.45 2.57 -12.10
N THR A 27 11.64 1.51 -12.87
CA THR A 27 10.55 0.79 -13.53
C THR A 27 10.06 -0.31 -12.61
N VAL A 28 8.75 -0.38 -12.37
CA VAL A 28 8.11 -1.41 -11.56
C VAL A 28 7.06 -2.16 -12.35
N ASN A 29 6.97 -3.47 -12.16
CA ASN A 29 5.88 -4.26 -12.69
C ASN A 29 4.67 -4.17 -11.75
N LYS A 30 3.56 -3.64 -12.28
CA LYS A 30 2.32 -3.46 -11.51
C LYS A 30 1.75 -4.79 -11.01
N GLN A 31 1.75 -5.81 -11.87
CA GLN A 31 1.17 -7.11 -11.53
C GLN A 31 2.02 -7.84 -10.48
N GLU A 32 3.35 -7.84 -10.61
CA GLU A 32 4.23 -8.43 -9.60
C GLU A 32 4.04 -7.80 -8.21
N LEU A 33 3.81 -6.48 -8.16
CA LEU A 33 3.51 -5.79 -6.90
C LEU A 33 2.13 -6.16 -6.35
N ILE A 34 1.11 -6.25 -7.20
CA ILE A 34 -0.23 -6.69 -6.79
C ILE A 34 -0.17 -8.12 -6.24
N ASP A 35 0.51 -9.02 -6.94
CA ASP A 35 0.64 -10.42 -6.55
C ASP A 35 1.36 -10.54 -5.20
N LEU A 36 2.44 -9.78 -5.00
CA LEU A 36 3.16 -9.71 -3.72
C LEU A 36 2.28 -9.20 -2.58
N VAL A 37 1.47 -8.17 -2.82
CA VAL A 37 0.57 -7.62 -1.79
C VAL A 37 -0.55 -8.62 -1.46
N LEU A 38 -1.07 -9.34 -2.45
CA LEU A 38 -2.13 -10.33 -2.27
C LEU A 38 -1.65 -11.66 -1.70
N GLU A 39 -0.36 -11.80 -1.36
CA GLU A 39 0.10 -12.88 -0.49
C GLU A 39 -0.51 -12.79 0.93
N ASP A 40 -0.98 -11.60 1.34
CA ASP A 40 -1.77 -11.40 2.56
C ASP A 40 -3.22 -11.83 2.34
N ASP A 41 -3.65 -12.88 3.05
CA ASP A 41 -4.98 -13.49 2.94
C ASP A 41 -6.11 -12.62 3.51
N HIS A 42 -5.79 -11.55 4.25
CA HIS A 42 -6.79 -10.56 4.69
C HIS A 42 -7.20 -9.60 3.58
N LEU A 43 -6.45 -9.53 2.46
CA LEU A 43 -6.73 -8.63 1.35
C LEU A 43 -7.52 -9.36 0.25
N VAL A 44 -8.72 -8.85 -0.07
CA VAL A 44 -9.57 -9.41 -1.13
C VAL A 44 -9.11 -8.97 -2.53
N SER A 45 -8.55 -7.77 -2.63
CA SER A 45 -8.11 -7.17 -3.89
C SER A 45 -7.13 -6.03 -3.63
N CYS A 46 -6.22 -5.80 -4.56
CA CYS A 46 -5.27 -4.70 -4.54
C CYS A 46 -5.25 -4.03 -5.93
N ASP A 47 -5.12 -2.71 -5.94
CA ASP A 47 -4.75 -1.95 -7.13
C ASP A 47 -3.67 -0.94 -6.74
N ILE A 48 -2.82 -0.58 -7.71
CA ILE A 48 -1.63 0.22 -7.49
C ILE A 48 -1.57 1.34 -8.52
N ASP A 49 -1.40 2.56 -8.03
CA ASP A 49 -1.21 3.76 -8.84
C ASP A 49 0.10 4.47 -8.47
N ILE A 50 0.69 5.14 -9.45
CA ILE A 50 1.81 6.05 -9.24
C ILE A 50 1.26 7.47 -9.27
N ALA A 51 1.45 8.20 -8.18
CA ALA A 51 1.18 9.63 -8.12
C ALA A 51 2.49 10.42 -8.19
N LYS A 52 2.55 11.44 -9.04
CA LYS A 52 3.75 12.28 -9.23
C LYS A 52 3.57 13.70 -8.71
N PRO A 53 4.64 14.37 -8.26
CA PRO A 53 4.58 15.79 -7.91
C PRO A 53 4.01 16.64 -9.05
N GLY A 54 3.03 17.47 -8.74
CA GLY A 54 2.36 18.34 -9.71
C GLY A 54 1.05 17.78 -10.29
N GLU A 55 0.77 16.49 -10.11
CA GLU A 55 -0.52 15.92 -10.46
C GLU A 55 -1.63 16.44 -9.54
N SER A 56 -2.86 16.54 -10.06
CA SER A 56 -4.05 16.89 -9.28
C SER A 56 -4.55 15.70 -8.46
N THR A 57 -3.64 15.10 -7.69
CA THR A 57 -3.85 13.87 -6.92
C THR A 57 -3.54 14.15 -5.45
N ARG A 58 -4.38 13.64 -4.54
CA ARG A 58 -4.17 13.74 -3.10
C ARG A 58 -3.93 12.36 -2.51
N ILE A 59 -2.74 12.14 -1.95
CA ILE A 59 -2.44 10.97 -1.14
C ILE A 59 -3.00 11.22 0.26
N THR A 60 -3.95 10.41 0.71
CA THR A 60 -4.50 10.46 2.06
C THR A 60 -4.02 9.26 2.88
N PRO A 61 -3.71 9.44 4.18
CA PRO A 61 -3.40 8.30 5.02
C PRO A 61 -4.63 7.37 5.11
N VAL A 62 -4.37 6.08 5.33
CA VAL A 62 -5.41 5.09 5.61
C VAL A 62 -6.26 5.62 6.77
N LYS A 63 -7.56 5.78 6.51
CA LYS A 63 -8.53 6.01 7.58
C LYS A 63 -8.91 4.63 8.10
N ASP A 64 -8.51 4.38 9.34
CA ASP A 64 -8.63 3.12 10.06
C ASP A 64 -9.94 2.38 9.77
N VAL A 65 -9.85 1.09 9.48
CA VAL A 65 -11.01 0.19 9.43
C VAL A 65 -11.17 -0.34 10.86
N VAL A 66 -12.03 0.30 11.65
CA VAL A 66 -12.44 -0.28 12.94
C VAL A 66 -13.26 -1.52 12.62
N GLU A 67 -12.67 -2.70 12.83
CA GLU A 67 -13.40 -3.96 12.76
C GLU A 67 -14.63 -3.88 13.68
N PRO A 68 -15.87 -4.06 13.17
CA PRO A 68 -17.05 -4.04 14.01
C PRO A 68 -16.98 -5.19 15.02
N ARG A 69 -16.90 -4.83 16.30
CA ARG A 69 -17.00 -5.80 17.39
C ARG A 69 -18.40 -5.76 17.99
N VAL A 70 -18.96 -6.95 18.19
CA VAL A 70 -20.23 -7.16 18.87
C VAL A 70 -20.04 -8.15 20.01
N LYS A 71 -20.73 -7.93 21.13
CA LYS A 71 -20.79 -8.93 22.19
C LYS A 71 -21.74 -10.04 21.77
N VAL A 72 -21.28 -11.29 21.86
CA VAL A 72 -22.11 -12.47 21.56
C VAL A 72 -23.11 -12.74 22.69
N ASP A 73 -22.79 -12.36 23.94
CA ASP A 73 -23.68 -12.46 25.11
C ASP A 73 -23.34 -11.39 26.18
N GLY A 74 -24.29 -11.15 27.10
CA GLY A 74 -24.18 -10.18 28.22
C GLY A 74 -24.65 -8.75 27.90
N PRO A 75 -24.72 -7.85 28.90
CA PRO A 75 -25.18 -6.48 28.69
C PRO A 75 -24.17 -5.66 27.86
N GLY A 76 -24.65 -5.10 26.75
CA GLY A 76 -23.90 -4.25 25.82
C GLY A 76 -24.20 -4.61 24.35
N GLY A 77 -24.49 -3.62 23.51
CA GLY A 77 -24.81 -3.81 22.09
C GLY A 77 -23.58 -3.71 21.18
N VAL A 78 -23.82 -3.40 19.91
CA VAL A 78 -22.77 -3.08 18.92
C VAL A 78 -21.94 -1.89 19.41
N PHE A 79 -20.63 -1.92 19.17
CA PHE A 79 -19.73 -0.81 19.49
C PHE A 79 -20.30 0.54 18.95
N PRO A 80 -20.41 1.59 19.79
CA PRO A 80 -20.94 2.88 19.35
C PRO A 80 -19.96 3.53 18.37
N GLY A 81 -20.39 3.66 17.11
CA GLY A 81 -19.54 4.09 16.00
C GLY A 81 -20.00 3.57 14.63
N PHE A 82 -20.93 2.60 14.62
CA PHE A 82 -21.70 2.23 13.43
C PHE A 82 -22.88 3.20 13.26
N LEU A 83 -22.95 3.87 12.12
CA LEU A 83 -24.12 4.61 11.62
C LEU A 83 -24.73 3.82 10.46
#